data_AF-A0A1L9V688-F1
#
_entry.id   AF-A0A1L9V688-F1
#
_cell.length_a   1.000
_cell.length_b   1.000
_cell.length_c   1.000
_cell.angle_alpha   90.00
_cell.angle_beta   90.00
_cell.angle_gamma   90.00
#
_symmetry.space_group_name_H-M   'P 1'
#
loop_
_entity.id
_entity.type
_entity.pdbx_description
1 polymer ?
#
loop_
_entity_poly.entity_id
_entity_poly.type
_entity_poly.pdbx_seq_one_letter_code
_entity_poly.pdbx_strand_id
1 'polypeptide(L)'
;MVVIDDNHNGWRHLILPLAWMDKLVMKTVLAVSPFHISRRSGGQYDHQTKRLAILSIIVLLAAVMVTGCSDFPVLFHLLQSALDTVGGEDRLGPDELSEFALRQIHKMRVYAAPFISQQTGVYTILSQAPHSFDCLYYSSRFHPDKHLEPFPEGFPGDHSLIWTSFITASESCSPEDQQFFKQFLLKQYYRNWFGDILKGLDLLKRIWARDVDVNWSALLPEPRVFIM
;
A
#
# COMPACT_ATOMS: atom_id res chain seq x y z
N MET A 1 4.54 -11.02 16.73
CA MET A 1 4.23 -10.89 18.16
C MET A 1 2.84 -11.46 18.42
N VAL A 2 2.74 -12.68 18.94
CA VAL A 2 1.43 -13.24 19.36
C VAL A 2 1.20 -12.77 20.79
N VAL A 3 0.03 -12.21 21.05
CA VAL A 3 -0.33 -11.68 22.38
C VAL A 3 -0.49 -12.80 23.42
N ILE A 4 -0.72 -14.03 22.96
CA ILE A 4 -0.89 -15.24 23.78
C ILE A 4 -0.10 -16.39 23.15
N ASP A 5 0.84 -16.96 23.90
CA ASP A 5 1.62 -18.14 23.48
C ASP A 5 1.05 -19.38 24.19
N ASP A 6 0.10 -20.06 23.55
CA ASP A 6 -0.53 -21.28 24.04
C ASP A 6 -0.47 -22.42 23.00
N ASN A 7 -1.14 -23.54 23.29
CA ASN A 7 -1.16 -24.72 22.41
C ASN A 7 -1.86 -24.48 21.05
N HIS A 8 -2.49 -23.32 20.86
CA HIS A 8 -3.11 -22.91 19.61
C HIS A 8 -2.26 -21.88 18.85
N ASN A 9 -1.02 -21.64 19.28
CA ASN A 9 -0.11 -20.73 18.60
C ASN A 9 0.26 -21.25 17.20
N GLY A 10 -0.45 -20.75 16.19
CA GLY A 10 -0.23 -21.10 14.78
C GLY A 10 1.19 -20.79 14.29
N TRP A 11 1.92 -19.86 14.92
CA TRP A 11 3.32 -19.65 14.57
C TRP A 11 4.18 -20.85 14.97
N ARG A 12 3.95 -21.40 16.17
CA ARG A 12 4.71 -22.53 16.71
C ARG A 12 4.34 -23.85 16.03
N HIS A 13 3.06 -24.05 15.76
CA HIS A 13 2.54 -25.35 15.31
C HIS A 13 2.29 -25.45 13.80
N LEU A 14 2.26 -24.33 13.08
CA LEU A 14 2.07 -24.32 11.62
C LEU A 14 3.25 -23.65 10.92
N ILE A 15 3.55 -22.39 11.25
CA ILE A 15 4.54 -21.61 10.50
C ILE A 15 5.97 -22.13 10.69
N LEU A 16 6.39 -22.48 11.91
CA LEU A 16 7.75 -23.01 12.15
C LEU A 16 7.98 -24.39 11.50
N PRO A 17 7.06 -25.37 11.57
CA PRO A 17 7.18 -26.60 10.79
C PRO A 17 7.20 -26.35 9.27
N LEU A 18 6.34 -25.46 8.75
CA LEU A 18 6.34 -25.09 7.34
C LEU A 18 7.64 -24.42 6.91
N ALA A 19 8.22 -23.56 7.74
CA ALA A 19 9.53 -22.95 7.49
C ALA A 19 10.62 -24.01 7.36
N TRP A 20 10.54 -25.11 8.11
CA TRP A 20 11.50 -26.22 7.97
C TRP A 20 11.38 -26.93 6.62
N MET A 21 10.16 -26.99 6.07
CA MET A 21 9.87 -27.70 4.83
C MET A 21 10.03 -26.83 3.57
N ASP A 22 9.83 -25.52 3.68
CA ASP A 22 9.83 -24.58 2.57
C ASP A 22 10.89 -23.49 2.74
N LYS A 23 11.82 -23.41 1.78
CA LYS A 23 12.94 -22.46 1.81
C LYS A 23 12.51 -20.99 1.70
N LEU A 24 11.39 -20.69 1.05
CA LEU A 24 10.87 -19.33 0.97
C LEU A 24 10.30 -18.92 2.33
N VAL A 25 9.48 -19.78 2.94
CA VAL A 25 8.93 -19.55 4.28
C VAL A 25 10.05 -19.43 5.32
N MET A 26 11.09 -20.28 5.24
CA MET A 26 12.29 -20.17 6.08
C MET A 26 12.95 -18.81 5.94
N LYS A 27 13.22 -18.37 4.71
CA LYS A 27 13.87 -17.08 4.45
C LYS A 27 13.03 -15.92 4.97
N THR A 28 11.71 -15.98 4.81
CA THR A 28 10.80 -14.95 5.34
C THR A 28 10.82 -14.94 6.88
N VAL A 29 10.70 -16.09 7.54
CA VAL A 29 10.78 -16.19 9.01
C VAL A 29 12.13 -15.68 9.53
N LEU A 30 13.23 -16.04 8.88
CA LEU A 30 14.57 -15.58 9.23
C LEU A 30 14.82 -14.09 8.90
N ALA A 31 14.14 -13.54 7.90
CA ALA A 31 14.23 -12.11 7.58
C ALA A 31 13.49 -11.25 8.61
N VAL A 32 12.43 -11.79 9.24
CA VAL A 32 11.61 -11.06 10.24
C VAL A 32 11.97 -11.38 11.70
N SER A 33 12.61 -12.52 11.97
CA SER A 33 13.09 -12.91 13.31
C SER A 33 14.04 -11.91 13.98
N PRO A 34 14.91 -11.17 13.25
CA PRO A 34 15.89 -10.30 13.90
C PRO A 34 15.23 -9.10 14.57
N PHE A 35 14.09 -8.63 14.05
CA PHE A 35 13.29 -7.54 14.64
C PHE A 35 12.85 -7.84 16.09
N HIS A 36 12.68 -9.12 16.45
CA HIS A 36 12.36 -9.52 17.83
C HIS A 36 13.60 -9.65 18.74
N ILE A 37 14.78 -9.97 18.19
CA ILE A 37 16.01 -10.26 18.94
C ILE A 37 16.79 -8.96 19.27
N SER A 38 16.68 -7.93 18.43
CA SER A 38 17.56 -6.75 18.54
C SER A 38 17.08 -5.68 19.54
N ARG A 39 15.84 -5.77 20.05
CA ARG A 39 15.43 -4.98 21.24
C ARG A 39 16.27 -5.31 22.49
N ARG A 40 17.05 -6.40 22.47
CA ARG A 40 17.92 -6.83 23.57
C ARG A 40 19.43 -6.72 23.29
N SER A 41 19.87 -6.47 22.04
CA SER A 41 21.27 -6.76 21.67
C SER A 41 22.04 -5.65 20.93
N GLY A 42 21.43 -4.51 20.56
CA GLY A 42 22.15 -3.38 19.96
C GLY A 42 22.94 -3.69 18.67
N GLY A 43 22.60 -4.79 17.98
CA GLY A 43 23.35 -5.26 16.81
C GLY A 43 22.99 -4.47 15.56
N GLN A 44 24.01 -3.94 14.88
CA GLN A 44 23.90 -3.27 13.58
C GLN A 44 23.61 -4.32 12.49
N TYR A 45 22.45 -4.25 11.84
CA TYR A 45 22.15 -5.08 10.67
C TYR A 45 22.99 -4.68 9.47
N ASP A 46 23.41 -5.65 8.66
CA ASP A 46 23.89 -5.36 7.32
C ASP A 46 22.77 -4.76 6.45
N HIS A 47 23.16 -4.00 5.41
CA HIS A 47 22.21 -3.35 4.52
C HIS A 47 21.30 -4.34 3.79
N GLN A 48 21.79 -5.57 3.54
CA GLN A 48 21.04 -6.61 2.84
C GLN A 48 19.84 -7.09 3.65
N THR A 49 20.01 -7.32 4.95
CA THR A 49 18.96 -7.78 5.87
C THR A 49 17.89 -6.71 6.02
N LYS A 50 18.29 -5.46 6.20
CA LYS A 50 17.39 -4.29 6.24
C LYS A 50 16.54 -4.19 4.98
N ARG A 51 17.18 -4.31 3.81
CA ARG A 51 16.51 -4.25 2.50
C ARG A 51 15.53 -5.39 2.30
N LEU A 52 15.92 -6.63 2.61
CA LEU A 52 15.04 -7.80 2.46
C LEU A 52 13.80 -7.72 3.34
N ALA A 53 13.93 -7.17 4.55
CA ALA A 53 12.79 -6.95 5.42
C ALA A 53 11.81 -5.91 4.85
N ILE A 54 12.32 -4.77 4.37
CA ILE A 54 11.49 -3.72 3.74
C ILE A 54 10.76 -4.27 2.51
N LEU A 55 11.46 -5.03 1.65
CA LEU A 55 10.85 -5.69 0.50
C LEU A 55 9.77 -6.70 0.90
N SER A 56 10.01 -7.47 1.97
CA SER A 56 9.01 -8.42 2.48
C SER A 56 7.75 -7.69 2.95
N ILE A 57 7.90 -6.55 3.64
CA ILE A 57 6.77 -5.74 4.07
C ILE A 57 6.05 -5.12 2.87
N ILE A 58 6.77 -4.63 1.85
CA ILE A 58 6.18 -4.10 0.60
C ILE A 58 5.36 -5.17 -0.13
N VAL A 59 5.85 -6.41 -0.20
CA VAL A 59 5.12 -7.53 -0.82
C VAL A 59 3.88 -7.92 0.00
N LEU A 60 3.99 -7.96 1.32
CA LEU A 60 2.83 -8.19 2.19
C LEU A 60 1.79 -7.08 2.05
N LEU A 61 2.23 -5.82 1.95
CA LEU A 61 1.38 -4.68 1.64
C LEU A 61 0.67 -4.87 0.31
N ALA A 62 1.38 -5.25 -0.76
CA ALA A 62 0.77 -5.55 -2.05
C ALA A 62 -0.34 -6.62 -1.95
N ALA A 63 -0.11 -7.68 -1.17
CA ALA A 63 -1.11 -8.73 -0.96
C ALA A 63 -2.36 -8.22 -0.23
N VAL A 64 -2.21 -7.43 0.84
CA VAL A 64 -3.39 -6.89 1.56
C VAL A 64 -4.12 -5.82 0.75
N MET A 65 -3.42 -5.08 -0.10
CA MET A 65 -4.04 -4.11 -1.02
C MET A 65 -4.89 -4.85 -2.04
N VAL A 66 -4.32 -5.81 -2.77
CA VAL A 66 -5.04 -6.57 -3.81
C VAL A 66 -6.23 -7.37 -3.25
N THR A 67 -6.13 -7.86 -2.01
CA THR A 67 -7.24 -8.60 -1.37
C THR A 67 -8.25 -7.70 -0.67
N GLY A 68 -7.95 -6.40 -0.55
CA GLY A 68 -8.70 -5.47 0.28
C GLY A 68 -8.73 -5.87 1.75
N CYS A 69 -7.66 -6.45 2.30
CA CYS A 69 -7.63 -6.85 3.70
C CYS A 69 -7.59 -5.63 4.65
N SER A 70 -8.34 -5.70 5.76
CA SER A 70 -8.39 -4.64 6.78
C SER A 70 -7.12 -4.50 7.63
N ASP A 71 -6.15 -5.41 7.43
CA ASP A 71 -4.84 -5.37 8.09
C ASP A 71 -3.89 -4.35 7.45
N PHE A 72 -4.32 -3.67 6.38
CA PHE A 72 -3.53 -2.67 5.68
C PHE A 72 -2.89 -1.62 6.62
N PRO A 73 -3.61 -0.97 7.56
CA PRO A 73 -3.01 0.02 8.44
C PRO A 73 -1.90 -0.59 9.31
N VAL A 74 -2.05 -1.83 9.76
CA VAL A 74 -1.04 -2.53 10.58
C VAL A 74 0.23 -2.73 9.78
N LEU A 75 0.13 -3.23 8.55
CA LEU A 75 1.29 -3.45 7.69
C LEU A 75 1.93 -2.13 7.22
N PHE A 76 1.13 -1.09 7.03
CA PHE A 76 1.65 0.22 6.66
C PHE A 76 2.45 0.86 7.81
N HIS A 77 1.92 0.77 9.04
CA HIS A 77 2.65 1.21 10.24
C HIS A 77 3.90 0.35 10.49
N LEU A 78 3.87 -0.94 10.15
CA LEU A 78 5.05 -1.81 10.20
C LEU A 78 6.13 -1.35 9.20
N LEU A 79 5.75 -0.97 7.98
CA LEU A 79 6.67 -0.40 7.00
C LEU A 79 7.31 0.89 7.52
N GLN A 80 6.50 1.81 8.05
CA GLN A 80 6.99 3.06 8.64
C GLN A 80 7.98 2.80 9.78
N SER A 81 7.61 1.92 10.72
CA SER A 81 8.46 1.55 11.86
C SER A 81 9.77 0.88 11.42
N ALA A 82 9.72 0.05 10.37
CA ALA A 82 10.90 -0.60 9.83
C ALA A 82 11.85 0.43 9.17
N LEU A 83 11.32 1.43 8.46
CA LEU A 83 12.11 2.51 7.87
C LEU A 83 12.80 3.36 8.95
N ASP A 84 12.07 3.72 10.01
CA ASP A 84 12.64 4.44 11.15
C ASP A 84 13.77 3.64 11.81
N THR A 85 13.57 2.33 11.97
CA THR A 85 14.59 1.41 12.53
C THR A 85 15.83 1.29 11.65
N VAL A 86 15.66 1.34 10.33
CA VAL A 86 16.76 1.25 9.36
C VAL A 86 17.61 2.54 9.34
N GLY A 87 17.05 3.64 9.85
CA GLY A 87 17.67 4.97 9.89
C GLY A 87 17.26 5.85 8.71
N GLY A 88 16.08 5.59 8.13
CA GLY A 88 15.53 6.33 7.00
C GLY A 88 15.81 5.71 5.64
N GLU A 89 15.23 6.34 4.62
CA GLU A 89 15.25 5.93 3.21
C GLU A 89 16.67 5.84 2.62
N ASP A 90 17.53 6.81 2.96
CA ASP A 90 18.92 6.91 2.48
C ASP A 90 19.80 5.70 2.89
N ARG A 91 19.33 4.89 3.84
CA ARG A 91 20.08 3.75 4.39
C ARG A 91 19.77 2.43 3.68
N LEU A 92 18.85 2.40 2.71
CA LEU A 92 18.49 1.20 1.96
C LEU A 92 19.60 0.74 0.99
N GLY A 93 20.35 1.69 0.43
CA GLY A 93 21.44 1.44 -0.51
C GLY A 93 21.21 2.12 -1.87
N PRO A 94 22.25 2.26 -2.69
CA PRO A 94 22.17 2.96 -3.99
C PRO A 94 21.81 2.06 -5.17
N ASP A 95 21.44 0.79 -4.93
CA ASP A 95 21.18 -0.18 -5.98
C ASP A 95 19.74 -0.13 -6.53
N GLU A 96 19.52 -0.73 -7.70
CA GLU A 96 18.22 -0.73 -8.40
C GLU A 96 17.06 -1.27 -7.54
N LEU A 97 17.33 -2.26 -6.69
CA LEU A 97 16.29 -2.85 -5.84
C LEU A 97 15.90 -1.91 -4.70
N SER A 98 16.86 -1.14 -4.18
CA SER A 98 16.63 -0.08 -3.20
C SER A 98 15.86 1.09 -3.82
N GLU A 99 16.22 1.53 -5.03
CA GLU A 99 15.45 2.53 -5.77
C GLU A 99 14.00 2.06 -6.05
N PHE A 100 13.82 0.80 -6.43
CA PHE A 100 12.50 0.21 -6.59
C PHE A 100 11.70 0.24 -5.28
N ALA A 101 12.31 -0.17 -4.16
CA ALA A 101 11.66 -0.15 -2.86
C ALA A 101 11.22 1.26 -2.47
N LEU A 102 12.09 2.25 -2.68
CA LEU A 102 11.78 3.66 -2.44
C LEU A 102 10.59 4.15 -3.27
N ARG A 103 10.57 3.88 -4.57
CA ARG A 103 9.41 4.16 -5.44
C ARG A 103 8.10 3.59 -4.88
N GLN A 104 8.13 2.36 -4.36
CA GLN A 104 6.95 1.75 -3.75
C GLN A 104 6.57 2.40 -2.41
N ILE A 105 7.54 2.69 -1.54
CA ILE A 105 7.32 3.36 -0.25
C ILE A 105 6.69 4.74 -0.45
N HIS A 106 7.27 5.53 -1.36
CA HIS A 106 6.82 6.86 -1.73
C HIS A 106 5.39 6.85 -2.25
N LYS A 107 5.12 5.97 -3.21
CA LYS A 107 3.78 5.73 -3.75
C LYS A 107 2.78 5.40 -2.64
N MET A 108 3.10 4.39 -1.82
CA MET A 108 2.22 3.96 -0.72
C MET A 108 2.00 5.08 0.29
N ARG A 109 3.02 5.86 0.63
CA ARG A 109 2.93 6.92 1.65
C ARG A 109 1.84 7.94 1.32
N VAL A 110 1.86 8.51 0.12
CA VAL A 110 0.90 9.55 -0.26
C VAL A 110 -0.51 9.00 -0.41
N TYR A 111 -0.65 7.85 -1.05
CA TYR A 111 -1.97 7.29 -1.27
C TYR A 111 -2.62 6.76 0.00
N ALA A 112 -1.83 6.21 0.93
CA ALA A 112 -2.31 5.58 2.16
C ALA A 112 -2.75 6.60 3.20
N ALA A 113 -2.07 7.74 3.24
CA ALA A 113 -2.24 8.74 4.28
C ALA A 113 -3.72 9.17 4.52
N PRO A 114 -4.55 9.41 3.47
CA PRO A 114 -5.97 9.70 3.65
C PRO A 114 -6.78 8.57 4.30
N PHE A 115 -6.36 7.31 4.15
CA PHE A 115 -7.02 6.13 4.74
C PHE A 115 -6.54 5.84 6.18
N ILE A 116 -5.54 6.57 6.67
CA ILE A 116 -5.14 6.55 8.09
C ILE A 116 -5.92 7.59 8.87
N SER A 117 -5.88 8.84 8.41
CA SER A 117 -6.72 9.92 8.92
C SER A 117 -6.74 11.10 7.94
N GLN A 118 -7.77 11.94 8.02
CA GLN A 118 -7.84 13.18 7.23
C GLN A 118 -6.62 14.08 7.46
N GLN A 119 -6.21 14.27 8.72
CA GLN A 119 -5.07 15.11 9.08
C GLN A 119 -3.77 14.56 8.50
N THR A 120 -3.55 13.25 8.60
CA THR A 120 -2.39 12.58 8.00
C THR A 120 -2.40 12.75 6.49
N GLY A 121 -3.54 12.55 5.83
CA GLY A 121 -3.71 12.74 4.39
C GLY A 121 -3.28 14.14 3.94
N VAL A 122 -3.83 15.18 4.56
CA VAL A 122 -3.50 16.59 4.24
C VAL A 122 -2.02 16.85 4.44
N TYR A 123 -1.47 16.48 5.60
CA TYR A 123 -0.06 16.71 5.92
C TYR A 123 0.87 16.02 4.91
N THR A 124 0.61 14.75 4.59
CA THR A 124 1.44 13.97 3.70
C THR A 124 1.38 14.47 2.26
N ILE A 125 0.19 14.85 1.76
CA ILE A 125 0.09 15.44 0.41
C ILE A 125 0.89 16.74 0.34
N LEU A 126 0.74 17.63 1.32
CA LEU A 126 1.44 18.93 1.31
C LEU A 126 2.96 18.79 1.46
N SER A 127 3.44 17.81 2.22
CA SER A 127 4.87 17.66 2.54
C SER A 127 5.63 16.69 1.63
N GLN A 128 4.96 15.69 1.05
CA GLN A 128 5.62 14.57 0.37
C GLN A 128 5.21 14.40 -1.10
N ALA A 129 4.07 14.93 -1.54
CA ALA A 129 3.59 14.74 -2.92
C ALA A 129 4.62 15.06 -4.02
N PRO A 130 5.43 16.15 -3.94
CA PRO A 130 6.41 16.47 -4.98
C PRO A 130 7.43 15.37 -5.26
N HIS A 131 7.72 14.54 -4.25
CA HIS A 131 8.71 13.46 -4.34
C HIS A 131 8.07 12.08 -4.45
N SER A 132 6.75 11.97 -4.27
CA SER A 132 6.09 10.68 -4.06
C SER A 132 5.50 10.04 -5.32
N PHE A 133 5.49 10.79 -6.43
CA PHE A 133 4.98 10.35 -7.73
C PHE A 133 6.09 10.05 -8.73
N ASP A 134 7.32 9.83 -8.25
CA ASP A 134 8.47 9.43 -9.05
C ASP A 134 8.22 8.18 -9.92
N CYS A 135 7.35 7.28 -9.47
CA CYS A 135 6.89 6.14 -10.26
C CYS A 135 6.19 6.51 -11.58
N LEU A 136 5.47 7.64 -11.64
CA LEU A 136 4.82 8.13 -12.87
C LEU A 136 5.84 8.66 -13.88
N TYR A 137 6.93 9.23 -13.39
CA TYR A 137 8.03 9.73 -14.21
C TYR A 137 9.01 8.62 -14.62
N TYR A 138 9.11 7.55 -13.83
CA TYR A 138 10.00 6.43 -14.10
C TYR A 138 9.70 5.76 -15.45
N SER A 139 8.42 5.51 -15.77
CA SER A 139 8.03 4.91 -17.05
C SER A 139 8.30 5.82 -18.24
N SER A 140 8.21 7.14 -18.05
CA SER A 140 8.41 8.10 -19.13
C SER A 140 9.88 8.23 -19.54
N ARG A 141 10.81 7.92 -18.63
CA ARG A 141 12.26 7.86 -18.91
C ARG A 141 12.64 6.80 -19.95
N PHE A 142 11.87 5.71 -20.06
CA PHE A 142 12.12 4.64 -21.04
C PHE A 142 11.28 4.79 -22.31
N HIS A 143 10.29 5.69 -22.31
CA HIS A 143 9.37 5.93 -23.42
C HIS A 143 9.06 7.44 -23.59
N PRO A 144 10.07 8.27 -23.93
CA PRO A 144 9.92 9.72 -24.02
C PRO A 144 8.92 10.16 -25.11
N ASP A 145 8.69 9.32 -26.13
CA ASP A 145 7.84 9.66 -27.27
C ASP A 145 6.33 9.48 -26.98
N LYS A 146 5.95 8.94 -25.82
CA LYS A 146 4.55 8.63 -25.46
C LYS A 146 3.87 9.68 -24.55
N HIS A 147 4.47 10.86 -24.40
CA HIS A 147 4.14 11.80 -23.33
C HIS A 147 2.76 12.50 -23.43
N LEU A 148 2.04 12.42 -24.56
CA LEU A 148 0.89 13.30 -24.81
C LEU A 148 -0.29 12.67 -25.58
N GLU A 149 -0.30 11.36 -25.82
CA GLU A 149 -1.50 10.75 -26.40
C GLU A 149 -2.55 10.50 -25.31
N PRO A 150 -3.84 10.84 -25.54
CA PRO A 150 -4.92 10.38 -24.68
C PRO A 150 -4.80 8.88 -24.49
N PHE A 151 -4.80 8.39 -23.25
CA PHE A 151 -4.70 6.96 -22.98
C PHE A 151 -5.79 6.22 -23.77
N PRO A 152 -5.44 5.40 -24.78
CA PRO A 152 -6.44 4.68 -25.53
C PRO A 152 -7.17 3.72 -24.60
N GLU A 153 -8.45 3.48 -24.87
CA GLU A 153 -9.26 2.62 -24.00
C GLU A 153 -8.61 1.23 -23.83
N GLY A 154 -8.30 0.84 -22.59
CA GLY A 154 -7.58 -0.41 -22.34
C GLY A 154 -6.06 -0.28 -22.36
N PHE A 155 -5.52 0.93 -22.23
CA PHE A 155 -4.09 1.09 -22.04
C PHE A 155 -3.62 0.30 -20.81
N PRO A 156 -2.46 -0.38 -20.86
CA PRO A 156 -1.97 -1.17 -19.74
C PRO A 156 -1.86 -0.37 -18.43
N GLY A 157 -1.75 0.95 -18.50
CA GLY A 157 -1.68 1.85 -17.35
C GLY A 157 -3.02 2.32 -16.77
N ASP A 158 -4.19 1.96 -17.33
CA ASP A 158 -5.50 2.43 -16.84
C ASP A 158 -5.70 2.15 -15.34
N HIS A 159 -5.12 1.05 -14.83
CA HIS A 159 -5.17 0.68 -13.41
C HIS A 159 -4.47 1.70 -12.49
N SER A 160 -3.48 2.45 -12.99
CA SER A 160 -2.81 3.51 -12.22
C SER A 160 -3.75 4.66 -11.83
N LEU A 161 -4.90 4.77 -12.51
CA LEU A 161 -5.89 5.81 -12.25
C LEU A 161 -6.92 5.39 -11.20
N ILE A 162 -6.94 4.15 -10.72
CA ILE A 162 -7.94 3.66 -9.75
C ILE A 162 -8.01 4.55 -8.52
N TRP A 163 -6.86 4.86 -7.89
CA TRP A 163 -6.82 5.72 -6.71
C TRP A 163 -7.34 7.13 -7.03
N THR A 164 -6.87 7.75 -8.12
CA THR A 164 -7.28 9.10 -8.52
C THR A 164 -8.78 9.14 -8.83
N SER A 165 -9.28 8.18 -9.60
CA SER A 165 -10.70 8.03 -9.92
C SER A 165 -11.54 7.81 -8.67
N PHE A 166 -11.08 7.02 -7.71
CA PHE A 166 -11.78 6.82 -6.43
C PHE A 166 -11.86 8.12 -5.62
N ILE A 167 -10.77 8.89 -5.54
CA ILE A 167 -10.76 10.20 -4.86
C ILE A 167 -11.67 11.20 -5.57
N THR A 168 -11.60 11.31 -6.89
CA THR A 168 -12.49 12.20 -7.65
C THR A 168 -13.96 11.76 -7.54
N ALA A 169 -14.22 10.46 -7.56
CA ALA A 169 -15.55 9.91 -7.31
C ALA A 169 -16.08 10.27 -5.93
N SER A 170 -15.22 10.31 -4.91
CA SER A 170 -15.62 10.65 -3.54
C SER A 170 -16.11 12.09 -3.41
N GLU A 171 -15.56 13.01 -4.21
CA GLU A 171 -15.99 14.41 -4.31
C GLU A 171 -17.23 14.61 -5.19
N SER A 172 -17.54 13.66 -6.08
CA SER A 172 -18.63 13.83 -7.05
C SER A 172 -20.03 13.90 -6.42
N CYS A 173 -20.81 14.89 -6.88
CA CYS A 173 -22.18 15.14 -6.40
C CYS A 173 -23.27 14.82 -7.44
N SER A 174 -22.93 14.80 -8.74
CA SER A 174 -23.89 14.52 -9.80
C SER A 174 -24.07 13.01 -10.00
N PRO A 175 -25.31 12.51 -10.24
CA PRO A 175 -25.54 11.10 -10.56
C PRO A 175 -24.75 10.63 -11.79
N GLU A 176 -24.55 11.51 -12.78
CA GLU A 176 -23.82 11.22 -14.01
C GLU A 176 -22.34 10.93 -13.73
N ASP A 177 -21.66 11.79 -12.96
CA ASP A 177 -20.25 11.60 -12.59
C ASP A 177 -20.07 10.35 -11.72
N GLN A 178 -20.96 10.17 -10.75
CA GLN A 178 -20.96 8.99 -9.86
C GLN A 178 -21.09 7.70 -10.66
N GLN A 179 -22.00 7.67 -11.63
CA GLN A 179 -22.20 6.52 -12.50
C GLN A 179 -20.99 6.26 -13.40
N PHE A 180 -20.38 7.31 -13.96
CA PHE A 180 -19.14 7.21 -14.73
C PHE A 180 -18.01 6.55 -13.92
N PHE A 181 -17.70 7.08 -12.74
CA PHE A 181 -16.62 6.54 -11.91
C PHE A 181 -16.92 5.13 -11.40
N LYS A 182 -18.17 4.83 -11.06
CA LYS A 182 -18.61 3.48 -10.70
C LYS A 182 -18.33 2.49 -11.85
N GLN A 183 -18.69 2.84 -13.07
CA GLN A 183 -18.44 2.00 -14.24
C GLN A 183 -16.93 1.83 -14.51
N PHE A 184 -16.15 2.90 -14.38
CA PHE A 184 -14.70 2.84 -14.51
C PHE A 184 -14.08 1.86 -13.50
N LEU A 185 -14.41 2.00 -12.21
CA LEU A 185 -13.87 1.13 -11.16
C LEU A 185 -14.31 -0.33 -11.33
N LEU A 186 -15.59 -0.57 -11.68
CA LEU A 186 -16.07 -1.93 -11.99
C LEU A 186 -15.31 -2.55 -13.18
N LYS A 187 -15.02 -1.78 -14.22
CA LYS A 187 -14.22 -2.23 -15.37
C LYS A 187 -12.82 -2.67 -14.93
N GLN A 188 -12.19 -1.94 -14.00
CA GLN A 188 -10.89 -2.33 -13.46
C GLN A 188 -10.96 -3.58 -12.57
N TYR A 189 -12.04 -3.73 -11.78
CA TYR A 189 -12.27 -4.95 -11.00
C TYR A 189 -12.39 -6.18 -11.91
N TYR A 190 -13.21 -6.14 -12.96
CA TYR A 190 -13.35 -7.29 -13.86
C TYR A 190 -12.07 -7.63 -14.65
N ARG A 191 -11.15 -6.67 -14.79
CA ARG A 191 -9.85 -6.89 -15.43
C ARG A 191 -8.83 -7.51 -14.48
N ASN A 192 -8.74 -7.02 -13.24
CA ASN A 192 -7.63 -7.33 -12.33
C ASN A 192 -8.01 -8.20 -11.13
N TRP A 193 -9.32 -8.30 -10.82
CA TRP A 193 -9.88 -9.02 -9.67
C TRP A 193 -9.42 -8.52 -8.30
N PHE A 194 -8.99 -7.26 -8.20
CA PHE A 194 -8.55 -6.68 -6.93
C PHE A 194 -9.76 -6.38 -6.04
N GLY A 195 -9.81 -7.03 -4.88
CA GLY A 195 -10.96 -7.02 -3.97
C GLY A 195 -11.15 -5.69 -3.23
N ASP A 196 -10.10 -4.90 -3.09
CA ASP A 196 -10.17 -3.54 -2.56
C ASP A 196 -11.07 -2.64 -3.41
N ILE A 197 -11.09 -2.78 -4.74
CA ILE A 197 -11.94 -1.98 -5.63
C ILE A 197 -13.43 -2.13 -5.25
N LEU A 198 -13.89 -3.34 -4.92
CA LEU A 198 -15.27 -3.56 -4.47
C LEU A 198 -15.54 -2.87 -3.13
N LYS A 199 -14.58 -2.90 -2.21
CA LYS A 199 -14.69 -2.17 -0.94
C LYS A 199 -14.70 -0.66 -1.14
N GLY A 200 -13.95 -0.17 -2.11
CA GLY A 200 -13.98 1.23 -2.54
C GLY A 200 -15.36 1.61 -3.09
N LEU A 201 -15.95 0.78 -3.95
CA LEU A 201 -17.31 0.99 -4.47
C LEU A 201 -18.37 1.02 -3.36
N ASP A 202 -18.26 0.15 -2.35
CA ASP A 202 -19.17 0.16 -1.21
C ASP A 202 -18.96 1.37 -0.30
N LEU A 203 -17.73 1.88 -0.18
CA LEU A 203 -17.47 3.15 0.48
C LEU A 203 -18.04 4.33 -0.32
N LEU A 204 -17.90 4.35 -1.66
CA LEU A 204 -18.47 5.40 -2.50
C LEU A 204 -19.99 5.50 -2.35
N LYS A 205 -20.71 4.38 -2.30
CA LYS A 205 -22.16 4.38 -2.03
C LYS A 205 -22.50 5.08 -0.72
N ARG A 206 -21.73 4.83 0.34
CA ARG A 206 -21.91 5.47 1.65
C ARG A 206 -21.55 6.95 1.59
N ILE A 207 -20.46 7.29 0.91
CA ILE A 207 -20.02 8.67 0.67
C ILE A 207 -21.10 9.45 -0.09
N TRP A 208 -21.74 8.89 -1.12
CA TRP A 208 -22.77 9.60 -1.88
C TRP A 208 -24.11 9.69 -1.16
N ALA A 209 -24.37 8.78 -0.21
CA ALA A 209 -25.55 8.80 0.64
C ALA A 209 -25.36 9.60 1.95
N ARG A 210 -24.21 10.26 2.13
CA ARG A 210 -23.89 11.02 3.35
C ARG A 210 -24.77 12.26 3.49
N ASP A 211 -24.87 12.76 4.73
CA ASP A 211 -25.43 14.08 5.00
C ASP A 211 -24.52 15.19 4.45
N VAL A 212 -25.11 16.30 4.02
CA VAL A 212 -24.41 17.45 3.41
C VAL A 212 -23.36 18.03 4.37
N ASP A 213 -23.62 17.96 5.68
CA ASP A 213 -22.71 18.48 6.71
C ASP A 213 -21.50 17.56 6.98
N VAL A 214 -21.48 16.34 6.45
CA VAL A 214 -20.39 15.38 6.64
C VAL A 214 -19.39 15.47 5.50
N ASN A 215 -18.14 15.81 5.84
CA ASN A 215 -17.04 15.75 4.89
C ASN A 215 -16.71 14.28 4.56
N TRP A 216 -16.74 13.91 3.27
CA TRP A 216 -16.47 12.55 2.83
C TRP A 216 -15.07 12.05 3.23
N SER A 217 -14.09 12.94 3.34
CA SER A 217 -12.72 12.57 3.70
C SER A 217 -12.62 12.00 5.12
N ALA A 218 -13.57 12.30 5.99
CA ALA A 218 -13.67 11.71 7.33
C ALA A 218 -14.08 10.23 7.29
N LEU A 219 -14.70 9.77 6.19
CA LEU A 219 -15.17 8.39 6.02
C LEU A 219 -14.09 7.47 5.42
N LEU A 220 -13.01 8.03 4.86
CA LEU A 220 -11.92 7.27 4.22
C LEU A 220 -11.24 6.24 5.14
N PRO A 221 -11.00 6.52 6.44
CA PRO A 221 -10.34 5.55 7.31
C PRO A 221 -11.22 4.36 7.72
N GLU A 222 -12.54 4.47 7.63
CA GLU A 222 -13.49 3.46 8.10
C GLU A 222 -13.28 2.05 7.53
N PRO A 223 -13.14 1.84 6.20
CA PRO A 223 -12.94 0.49 5.66
C PRO A 223 -11.61 -0.13 6.07
N ARG A 224 -10.63 0.67 6.53
CA ARG A 224 -9.25 0.23 6.81
C ARG A 224 -8.61 -0.49 5.62
N VAL A 225 -9.02 -0.11 4.41
CA VAL A 225 -8.55 -0.69 3.16
C VAL A 225 -7.96 0.41 2.31
N PHE A 226 -6.90 0.06 1.61
CA PHE A 226 -6.28 0.90 0.60
C PHE A 226 -6.87 0.60 -0.76
N ILE A 227 -7.34 1.62 -1.47
CA ILE A 227 -7.98 1.49 -2.79
C ILE A 227 -6.97 1.88 -3.87
N MET A 228 -6.50 0.92 -4.68
CA MET A 228 -5.54 1.16 -5.76
C MET A 228 -5.62 0.16 -6.91
#